data_AF-A0A849E7Q3-F1
#
_entry.id   AF-A0A849E7Q3-F1
#
_cell.length_a   1.000
_cell.length_b   1.000
_cell.length_c   1.000
_cell.angle_alpha   90.00
_cell.angle_beta   90.00
_cell.angle_gamma   90.00
#
_symmetry.space_group_name_H-M   'P 1'
#
loop_
_entity.id
_entity.type
_entity.pdbx_description
1 polymer ?
#
loop_
_entity_poly.entity_id
_entity_poly.type
_entity_poly.pdbx_seq_one_letter_code
_entity_poly.pdbx_strand_id
1 'polypeptide(L)'
;RDYVIRTDGDNDAGLLINIFGGKITTFRVLAEEILKDIEGALGARQPSWTANAALPGGDFAVQGFDALVAEYTDARPLLDRKLITRLVRHYGTRALMVLGDAQKPADLGKAFGNGLYEAEVTYLMRHEWAFTAQDVLFRRTKLGIAFDSKQIQALQEFMDRAAKTIHTTTSETALH
;
A
#
# COMPACT_ATOMS: atom_id res chain seq x y z
N ARG A 1 27.33 1.91 0.84
CA ARG A 1 27.17 3.05 1.76
C ARG A 1 26.34 2.57 2.92
N ASP A 2 26.93 2.64 4.10
CA ASP A 2 26.32 2.22 5.36
C ASP A 2 25.49 3.37 5.93
N TYR A 3 24.71 3.09 6.99
CA TYR A 3 23.92 4.09 7.70
C TYR A 3 24.64 4.51 8.98
N VAL A 4 24.29 5.69 9.50
CA VAL A 4 24.74 6.20 10.79
C VAL A 4 23.52 6.65 11.57
N ILE A 5 23.42 6.18 12.82
CA ILE A 5 22.42 6.63 13.80
C ILE A 5 23.14 7.57 14.77
N ARG A 6 22.57 8.75 15.02
CA ARG A 6 23.04 9.67 16.06
C ARG A 6 21.89 10.03 16.98
N THR A 7 22.17 10.01 18.27
CA THR A 7 21.17 10.23 19.29
C THR A 7 21.61 11.39 20.16
N ASP A 8 20.75 12.40 20.29
CA ASP A 8 20.98 13.62 21.07
C ASP A 8 19.90 13.75 22.15
N GLY A 9 20.26 14.33 23.31
CA GLY A 9 19.37 14.48 24.45
C GLY A 9 19.55 13.38 25.52
N ASP A 10 18.66 13.39 26.51
CA ASP A 10 18.61 12.39 27.57
C ASP A 10 17.16 11.95 27.84
N ASN A 11 17.00 10.94 28.68
CA ASN A 11 15.69 10.32 28.95
C ASN A 11 14.71 11.27 29.67
N ASP A 12 15.20 12.32 30.33
CA ASP A 12 14.39 13.24 31.12
C ASP A 12 13.93 14.47 30.30
N ALA A 13 14.74 14.91 29.32
CA ALA A 13 14.47 16.06 28.45
C ALA A 13 13.90 15.68 27.06
N GLY A 14 13.97 14.40 26.69
CA GLY A 14 13.50 13.86 25.41
C GLY A 14 14.64 13.49 24.47
N LEU A 15 14.41 12.42 23.70
CA LEU A 15 15.40 11.81 22.83
C LEU A 15 15.18 12.21 21.36
N LEU A 16 16.22 12.74 20.70
CA LEU A 16 16.24 13.00 19.26
C LEU A 16 17.13 11.96 18.57
N ILE A 17 16.55 11.16 17.66
CA ILE A 17 17.28 10.17 16.88
C ILE A 17 17.37 10.62 15.42
N ASN A 18 18.60 10.84 14.95
CA ASN A 18 18.93 11.24 13.58
C ASN A 18 19.45 10.05 12.78
N ILE A 19 18.90 9.84 11.58
CA ILE A 19 19.25 8.73 10.69
C ILE A 19 19.90 9.29 9.41
N PHE A 20 21.15 8.92 9.15
CA PHE A 20 21.87 9.34 7.95
C PHE A 20 22.16 8.13 7.05
N GLY A 21 21.68 8.19 5.80
CA GLY A 21 21.81 7.08 4.85
C GLY A 21 20.74 6.01 5.04
N GLY A 22 21.12 4.74 4.89
CA GLY A 22 20.19 3.61 4.91
C GLY A 22 19.77 3.16 3.52
N LYS A 23 20.07 1.91 3.19
CA LYS A 23 19.63 1.29 1.93
C LYS A 23 18.26 0.66 2.13
N ILE A 24 17.49 0.56 1.03
CA ILE A 24 16.25 -0.23 1.02
C ILE A 24 16.50 -1.67 1.50
N THR A 25 17.66 -2.26 1.21
CA THR A 25 17.99 -3.63 1.64
C THR A 25 18.27 -3.77 3.14
N THR A 26 18.55 -2.67 3.86
CA THR A 26 18.93 -2.69 5.28
C THR A 26 17.88 -2.04 6.19
N PHE A 27 16.75 -1.59 5.62
CA PHE A 27 15.75 -0.79 6.35
C PHE A 27 15.20 -1.50 7.60
N ARG A 28 14.96 -2.82 7.53
CA ARG A 28 14.39 -3.61 8.62
C ARG A 28 15.34 -3.68 9.82
N VAL A 29 16.61 -4.03 9.56
CA VAL A 29 17.63 -4.12 10.62
C VAL A 29 17.91 -2.74 11.22
N LEU A 30 17.95 -1.70 10.38
CA LEU A 30 18.07 -0.32 10.82
C LEU A 30 16.91 0.09 11.75
N ALA A 31 15.67 -0.25 11.40
CA ALA A 31 14.51 0.02 12.26
C ALA A 31 14.59 -0.72 13.61
N GLU A 32 15.05 -1.98 13.62
CA GLU A 32 15.27 -2.73 14.86
C GLU A 32 16.41 -2.15 15.72
N GLU A 33 17.42 -1.54 15.10
CA GLU A 33 18.49 -0.86 15.82
C GLU A 33 18.02 0.43 16.48
N ILE A 34 17.25 1.26 15.75
CA ILE A 34 16.64 2.48 16.28
C ILE A 34 15.70 2.17 17.46
N LEU A 35 14.97 1.05 17.39
CA LEU A 35 14.08 0.66 18.48
C LEU A 35 14.84 0.42 19.80
N LYS A 36 16.10 -0.02 19.76
CA LYS A 36 16.90 -0.22 20.99
C LYS A 36 17.15 1.09 21.71
N ASP A 37 17.43 2.16 20.98
CA ASP A 37 17.63 3.50 21.54
C ASP A 37 16.33 4.02 22.16
N ILE A 38 15.20 3.83 21.47
CA ILE A 38 13.87 4.21 21.96
C ILE A 38 13.50 3.42 23.23
N GLU A 39 13.76 2.11 23.26
CA GLU A 39 13.49 1.26 24.42
C GLU A 39 14.42 1.56 25.60
N GLY A 40 15.66 2.01 25.34
CA GLY A 40 16.56 2.52 26.36
C GLY A 40 16.01 3.76 27.07
N ALA A 41 15.21 4.58 26.38
CA ALA A 41 14.60 5.78 26.93
C ALA A 41 13.20 5.54 27.55
N LEU A 42 12.35 4.76 26.88
CA LEU A 42 10.93 4.58 27.25
C LEU A 42 10.63 3.27 27.98
N GLY A 43 11.65 2.44 28.19
CA GLY A 43 11.54 1.08 28.70
C GLY A 43 11.25 0.06 27.60
N ALA A 44 11.85 -1.12 27.74
CA ALA A 44 11.67 -2.24 26.82
C ALA A 44 10.20 -2.68 26.75
N ARG A 45 9.73 -3.01 25.54
CA ARG A 45 8.34 -3.44 25.32
C ARG A 45 8.28 -4.93 25.02
N GLN A 46 8.76 -5.32 23.85
CA GLN A 46 8.66 -6.69 23.37
C GLN A 46 9.92 -7.10 22.60
N PRO A 47 10.23 -8.40 22.53
CA PRO A 47 11.31 -8.89 21.67
C PRO A 47 11.11 -8.48 20.20
N SER A 48 12.22 -8.37 19.46
CA SER A 48 12.17 -8.11 18.02
C SER A 48 11.40 -9.23 17.30
N TRP A 49 10.48 -8.84 16.43
CA TRP A 49 9.54 -9.75 15.78
C TRP A 49 9.50 -9.57 14.25
N THR A 50 10.05 -8.47 13.72
CA THR A 50 9.86 -8.06 12.33
C THR A 50 10.52 -9.00 11.31
N ALA A 51 11.51 -9.78 11.73
CA ALA A 51 12.18 -10.76 10.88
C ALA A 51 11.26 -11.89 10.41
N ASN A 52 10.24 -12.23 11.20
CA ASN A 52 9.32 -13.36 10.93
C ASN A 52 7.90 -12.88 10.57
N ALA A 53 7.68 -11.57 10.53
CA ALA A 53 6.40 -10.99 10.19
C ALA A 53 6.22 -10.92 8.67
N ALA A 54 5.04 -11.33 8.19
CA ALA A 54 4.62 -10.99 6.85
C ALA A 54 4.26 -9.50 6.78
N LEU A 55 4.81 -8.78 5.80
CA LEU A 55 4.31 -7.45 5.47
C LEU A 55 2.88 -7.56 4.93
N PRO A 56 2.04 -6.53 5.08
CA PRO A 56 0.66 -6.62 4.63
C PRO A 56 0.56 -6.93 3.12
N GLY A 57 -0.23 -7.94 2.77
CA GLY A 57 -0.32 -8.46 1.40
C GLY A 57 0.67 -9.59 1.10
N GLY A 58 1.72 -9.76 1.90
CA GLY A 58 2.74 -10.79 1.77
C GLY A 58 2.47 -12.06 2.58
N ASP A 59 1.28 -12.24 3.12
CA ASP A 59 0.84 -13.40 3.92
C ASP A 59 0.50 -14.61 3.05
N PHE A 60 1.45 -15.00 2.21
CA PHE A 60 1.40 -16.22 1.39
C PHE A 60 2.81 -16.81 1.26
N ALA A 61 2.90 -18.08 0.88
CA ALA A 61 4.19 -18.75 0.76
C ALA A 61 5.10 -18.08 -0.29
N VAL A 62 6.42 -18.14 -0.10
CA VAL A 62 7.41 -17.55 -1.03
C VAL A 62 7.23 -18.03 -2.47
N GLN A 63 6.85 -19.30 -2.65
CA GLN A 63 6.56 -19.90 -3.96
C GLN A 63 5.05 -19.96 -4.27
N GLY A 64 4.21 -19.32 -3.44
CA GLY A 64 2.75 -19.36 -3.53
C GLY A 64 2.14 -18.38 -4.52
N PHE A 65 2.94 -17.59 -5.24
CA PHE A 65 2.42 -16.55 -6.15
C PHE A 65 1.50 -17.12 -7.23
N ASP A 66 1.93 -18.17 -7.95
CA ASP A 66 1.14 -18.73 -9.06
C ASP A 66 -0.13 -19.42 -8.56
N ALA A 67 -0.06 -20.05 -7.38
CA ALA A 67 -1.23 -20.64 -6.72
C ALA A 67 -2.26 -19.57 -6.34
N LEU A 68 -1.80 -18.43 -5.80
CA LEU A 68 -2.67 -17.32 -5.44
C LEU A 68 -3.34 -16.69 -6.67
N VAL A 69 -2.60 -16.53 -7.77
CA VAL A 69 -3.16 -16.06 -9.05
C VAL A 69 -4.20 -17.04 -9.58
N ALA A 70 -3.92 -18.35 -9.54
CA ALA A 70 -4.86 -19.38 -9.98
C ALA A 70 -6.14 -19.35 -9.14
N GLU A 71 -6.02 -19.36 -7.82
CA GLU A 71 -7.15 -19.27 -6.89
C GLU A 71 -8.06 -18.07 -7.22
N TYR A 72 -7.48 -16.89 -7.40
CA TYR A 72 -8.26 -15.68 -7.65
C TYR A 72 -8.88 -15.65 -9.05
N THR A 73 -8.21 -16.26 -10.03
CA THR A 73 -8.72 -16.40 -11.40
C THR A 73 -9.87 -17.40 -11.46
N ASP A 74 -9.72 -18.54 -10.81
CA ASP A 74 -10.74 -19.60 -10.77
C ASP A 74 -12.01 -19.13 -10.06
N ALA A 75 -11.86 -18.30 -9.01
CA ALA A 75 -12.98 -17.67 -8.32
C ALA A 75 -13.70 -16.58 -9.15
N ARG A 76 -13.07 -16.04 -10.21
CA ARG A 76 -13.58 -14.89 -11.00
C ARG A 76 -13.33 -15.09 -12.49
N PRO A 77 -13.97 -16.11 -13.12
CA PRO A 77 -13.62 -16.56 -14.47
C PRO A 77 -13.90 -15.53 -15.59
N LEU A 78 -14.72 -14.51 -15.33
CA LEU A 78 -15.01 -13.45 -16.30
C LEU A 78 -14.02 -12.28 -16.25
N LEU A 79 -13.12 -12.25 -15.26
CA LEU A 79 -12.05 -11.26 -15.21
C LEU A 79 -10.83 -11.75 -15.96
N ASP A 80 -10.13 -10.83 -16.64
CA ASP A 80 -8.90 -11.16 -17.34
C ASP A 80 -7.83 -11.62 -16.33
N ARG A 81 -7.29 -12.82 -16.55
CA ARG A 81 -6.17 -13.37 -15.77
C ARG A 81 -4.99 -12.40 -15.71
N LYS A 82 -4.72 -11.61 -16.75
CA LYS A 82 -3.64 -10.61 -16.74
C LYS A 82 -3.90 -9.51 -15.72
N LEU A 83 -5.15 -9.06 -15.58
CA LEU A 83 -5.53 -8.08 -14.55
C LEU A 83 -5.30 -8.67 -13.16
N ILE A 84 -5.82 -9.87 -12.90
CA ILE A 84 -5.67 -10.54 -11.59
C ILE A 84 -4.18 -10.74 -11.27
N THR A 85 -3.40 -11.22 -12.23
CA THR A 85 -1.95 -11.40 -12.07
C THR A 85 -1.25 -10.09 -11.69
N ARG A 86 -1.61 -8.96 -12.33
CA ARG A 86 -1.05 -7.64 -12.01
C ARG A 86 -1.43 -7.20 -10.60
N LEU A 87 -2.71 -7.37 -10.22
CA LEU A 87 -3.18 -7.01 -8.89
C LEU A 87 -2.49 -7.85 -7.80
N VAL A 88 -2.38 -9.17 -7.97
CA VAL A 88 -1.65 -10.05 -7.04
C VAL A 88 -0.17 -9.67 -6.97
N ARG A 89 0.45 -9.23 -8.08
CA ARG A 89 1.84 -8.77 -8.06
C ARG A 89 2.04 -7.50 -7.22
N HIS A 90 1.06 -6.61 -7.21
CA HIS A 90 1.16 -5.33 -6.50
C HIS A 90 0.69 -5.42 -5.05
N TYR A 91 -0.35 -6.20 -4.80
CA TYR A 91 -1.09 -6.19 -3.54
C TYR A 91 -1.05 -7.54 -2.80
N GLY A 92 -0.55 -8.61 -3.47
CA GLY A 92 -0.56 -9.96 -2.93
C GLY A 92 -1.97 -10.40 -2.51
N THR A 93 -2.11 -10.87 -1.26
CA THR A 93 -3.41 -11.29 -0.73
C THR A 93 -4.44 -10.16 -0.70
N ARG A 94 -4.00 -8.90 -0.55
CA ARG A 94 -4.85 -7.70 -0.55
C ARG A 94 -5.49 -7.41 -1.91
N ALA A 95 -5.08 -8.11 -2.98
CA ALA A 95 -5.77 -8.02 -4.26
C ALA A 95 -7.26 -8.38 -4.14
N LEU A 96 -7.67 -9.20 -3.16
CA LEU A 96 -9.09 -9.44 -2.88
C LEU A 96 -9.82 -8.19 -2.36
N MET A 97 -9.16 -7.32 -1.58
CA MET A 97 -9.77 -6.06 -1.16
C MET A 97 -9.92 -5.08 -2.33
N VAL A 98 -9.02 -5.14 -3.31
CA VAL A 98 -9.14 -4.37 -4.56
C VAL A 98 -10.30 -4.89 -5.41
N LEU A 99 -10.37 -6.21 -5.60
CA LEU A 99 -11.40 -6.85 -6.42
C LEU A 99 -12.79 -6.78 -5.77
N GLY A 100 -12.86 -6.85 -4.43
CA GLY A 100 -14.10 -6.97 -3.68
C GLY A 100 -14.96 -8.11 -4.23
N ASP A 101 -16.24 -7.80 -4.42
CA ASP A 101 -17.26 -8.72 -4.95
C ASP A 101 -17.32 -8.76 -6.49
N ALA A 102 -16.42 -8.05 -7.20
CA ALA A 102 -16.44 -7.99 -8.65
C ALA A 102 -16.27 -9.38 -9.28
N GLN A 103 -17.20 -9.75 -10.16
CA GLN A 103 -17.21 -11.02 -10.87
C GLN A 103 -16.89 -10.84 -12.36
N LYS A 104 -17.17 -9.66 -12.91
CA LYS A 104 -16.94 -9.30 -14.32
C LYS A 104 -16.37 -7.88 -14.44
N PRO A 105 -15.79 -7.50 -15.59
CA PRO A 105 -15.12 -6.21 -15.73
C PRO A 105 -16.02 -5.00 -15.46
N ALA A 106 -17.32 -5.11 -15.73
CA ALA A 106 -18.29 -4.05 -15.46
C ALA A 106 -18.46 -3.75 -13.96
N ASP A 107 -18.19 -4.72 -13.08
CA ASP A 107 -18.33 -4.57 -11.63
C ASP A 107 -17.15 -3.78 -11.03
N LEU A 108 -16.03 -3.65 -11.76
CA LEU A 108 -14.84 -2.91 -11.34
C LEU A 108 -15.01 -1.38 -11.47
N GLY A 109 -16.15 -0.93 -12.02
CA GLY A 109 -16.46 0.47 -12.25
C GLY A 109 -15.75 1.06 -13.47
N LYS A 110 -15.50 2.37 -13.44
CA LYS A 110 -14.88 3.08 -14.57
C LYS A 110 -13.49 2.53 -14.90
N ALA A 111 -13.24 2.27 -16.19
CA ALA A 111 -11.91 1.99 -16.71
C ALA A 111 -11.16 3.30 -17.02
N PHE A 112 -9.94 3.45 -16.49
CA PHE A 112 -9.06 4.58 -16.78
C PHE A 112 -8.03 4.27 -17.87
N GLY A 113 -7.84 2.99 -18.19
CA GLY A 113 -6.89 2.50 -19.19
C GLY A 113 -5.83 1.58 -18.58
N ASN A 114 -5.20 0.75 -19.41
CA ASN A 114 -4.10 -0.16 -19.03
C ASN A 114 -4.43 -1.07 -17.82
N GLY A 115 -5.70 -1.47 -17.70
CA GLY A 115 -6.17 -2.31 -16.60
C GLY A 115 -6.33 -1.60 -15.26
N LEU A 116 -6.22 -0.27 -15.20
CA LEU A 116 -6.58 0.53 -14.02
C LEU A 116 -8.10 0.78 -14.02
N TYR A 117 -8.75 0.34 -12.95
CA TYR A 117 -10.18 0.50 -12.73
C TYR A 117 -10.47 1.29 -11.46
N GLU A 118 -11.69 1.83 -11.38
CA GLU A 118 -12.22 2.53 -10.22
C GLU A 118 -12.13 1.76 -8.91
N ALA A 119 -12.32 0.44 -8.93
CA ALA A 119 -12.15 -0.40 -7.74
C ALA A 119 -10.73 -0.29 -7.15
N GLU A 120 -9.69 -0.35 -7.99
CA GLU A 120 -8.29 -0.18 -7.58
C GLU A 120 -7.99 1.24 -7.12
N VAL A 121 -8.49 2.26 -7.83
CA VAL A 121 -8.30 3.66 -7.41
C VAL A 121 -8.94 3.91 -6.05
N THR A 122 -10.16 3.43 -5.84
CA THR A 122 -10.88 3.56 -4.57
C THR A 122 -10.15 2.84 -3.43
N TYR A 123 -9.65 1.63 -3.68
CA TYR A 123 -8.82 0.91 -2.69
C TYR A 123 -7.56 1.72 -2.34
N LEU A 124 -6.85 2.25 -3.33
CA LEU A 124 -5.63 3.05 -3.12
C LEU A 124 -5.91 4.34 -2.32
N MET A 125 -7.04 4.99 -2.58
CA MET A 125 -7.45 6.18 -1.83
C MET A 125 -7.77 5.84 -0.36
N ARG A 126 -8.47 4.73 -0.12
CA ARG A 126 -8.93 4.33 1.22
C ARG A 126 -7.84 3.69 2.08
N HIS A 127 -6.95 2.91 1.48
CA HIS A 127 -6.03 2.03 2.20
C HIS A 127 -4.55 2.33 1.98
N GLU A 128 -4.19 3.10 0.96
CA GLU A 128 -2.78 3.35 0.59
C GLU A 128 -2.43 4.85 0.44
N TRP A 129 -3.26 5.72 1.01
CA TRP A 129 -3.06 7.17 1.07
C TRP A 129 -2.78 7.80 -0.31
N ALA A 130 -3.48 7.33 -1.35
CA ALA A 130 -3.40 7.96 -2.67
C ALA A 130 -4.33 9.18 -2.71
N PHE A 131 -3.74 10.39 -2.68
CA PHE A 131 -4.49 11.65 -2.71
C PHE A 131 -4.54 12.27 -4.11
N THR A 132 -3.63 11.87 -5.00
CA THR A 132 -3.48 12.43 -6.35
C THR A 132 -3.35 11.33 -7.40
N ALA A 133 -3.65 11.66 -8.66
CA ALA A 133 -3.40 10.77 -9.80
C ALA A 133 -1.91 10.36 -9.88
N GLN A 134 -0.99 11.23 -9.45
CA GLN A 134 0.43 10.94 -9.38
C GLN A 134 0.78 9.85 -8.36
N ASP A 135 0.09 9.82 -7.20
CA ASP A 135 0.23 8.73 -6.23
C ASP A 135 -0.12 7.39 -6.86
N VAL A 136 -1.28 7.33 -7.51
CA VAL A 136 -1.77 6.11 -8.17
C VAL A 136 -0.80 5.68 -9.27
N LEU A 137 -0.48 6.57 -10.21
CA LEU A 137 0.20 6.22 -11.46
C LEU A 137 1.70 6.00 -11.31
N PHE A 138 2.39 6.76 -10.46
CA PHE A 138 3.86 6.74 -10.41
C PHE A 138 4.42 6.15 -9.12
N ARG A 139 3.64 6.10 -8.04
CA ARG A 139 4.08 5.49 -6.78
C ARG A 139 3.51 4.09 -6.59
N ARG A 140 2.19 3.93 -6.68
CA ARG A 140 1.50 2.68 -6.32
C ARG A 140 1.44 1.66 -7.47
N THR A 141 1.14 2.09 -8.69
CA THR A 141 0.89 1.17 -9.81
C THR A 141 1.96 1.17 -10.89
N LYS A 142 2.76 2.24 -11.02
CA LYS A 142 3.73 2.42 -12.11
C LYS A 142 3.12 2.42 -13.53
N LEU A 143 1.81 2.62 -13.65
CA LEU A 143 1.11 2.71 -14.94
C LEU A 143 1.30 4.06 -15.65
N GLY A 144 1.92 5.04 -15.00
CA GLY A 144 2.01 6.42 -15.51
C GLY A 144 2.67 6.59 -16.88
N ILE A 145 3.54 5.67 -17.30
CA ILE A 145 4.18 5.72 -18.64
C ILE A 145 3.16 5.47 -19.76
N ALA A 146 2.08 4.73 -19.48
CA ALA A 146 1.08 4.36 -20.46
C ALA A 146 -0.15 5.30 -20.46
N PHE A 147 -0.08 6.42 -19.73
CA PHE A 147 -1.18 7.38 -19.59
C PHE A 147 -0.82 8.71 -20.26
N ASP A 148 -1.76 9.25 -21.04
CA ASP A 148 -1.65 10.61 -21.56
C ASP A 148 -2.17 11.67 -20.57
N SER A 149 -1.95 12.95 -20.87
CA SER A 149 -2.35 14.06 -20.02
C SER A 149 -3.86 14.15 -19.78
N LYS A 150 -4.69 13.77 -20.76
CA LYS A 150 -6.16 13.78 -20.64
C LYS A 150 -6.62 12.65 -19.72
N GLN A 151 -6.02 11.47 -19.82
CA GLN A 151 -6.30 10.34 -18.94
C GLN A 151 -5.89 10.65 -17.49
N ILE A 152 -4.72 11.28 -17.30
CA ILE A 152 -4.26 11.74 -15.97
C ILE A 152 -5.26 12.74 -15.37
N GLN A 153 -5.70 13.72 -16.16
CA GLN A 153 -6.69 14.70 -15.70
C GLN A 153 -8.02 14.03 -15.35
N ALA A 154 -8.53 13.13 -16.19
CA ALA A 154 -9.78 12.43 -15.93
C ALA A 154 -9.73 11.53 -14.68
N LEU A 155 -8.55 10.98 -14.36
CA LEU A 155 -8.30 10.26 -13.11
C LEU A 155 -8.29 11.21 -11.92
N GLN A 156 -7.60 12.35 -12.00
CA GLN A 156 -7.58 13.34 -10.92
C GLN A 156 -8.98 13.86 -10.61
N GLU A 157 -9.76 14.22 -11.64
CA GLU A 157 -11.13 14.68 -11.47
C GLU A 157 -12.04 13.63 -10.83
N PHE A 158 -11.82 12.35 -11.13
CA PHE A 158 -12.51 11.26 -10.45
C PHE A 158 -12.14 11.20 -8.97
N MET A 159 -10.85 11.25 -8.65
CA MET A 159 -10.36 11.20 -7.27
C MET A 159 -10.86 12.40 -6.44
N ASP A 160 -10.88 13.60 -7.02
CA ASP A 160 -11.37 14.80 -6.33
C ASP A 160 -12.87 14.70 -5.98
N ARG A 161 -13.67 14.08 -6.86
CA ARG A 161 -15.09 13.80 -6.58
C ARG A 161 -15.23 12.72 -5.52
N ALA A 162 -14.53 11.61 -5.65
CA ALA A 162 -14.60 10.49 -4.72
C ALA A 162 -14.12 10.86 -3.31
N ALA A 163 -13.09 11.72 -3.20
CA ALA A 163 -12.58 12.21 -1.92
C ALA A 163 -13.67 12.94 -1.12
N LYS A 164 -14.51 13.76 -1.77
CA LYS A 164 -15.63 14.44 -1.10
C LYS A 164 -16.59 13.43 -0.47
N THR A 165 -16.92 12.36 -1.19
CA THR A 165 -17.79 11.29 -0.68
C THR A 165 -17.18 10.57 0.53
N ILE A 166 -15.90 10.20 0.47
CA ILE A 166 -15.20 9.49 1.57
C ILE A 166 -15.18 10.31 2.87
N HIS A 167 -14.95 11.62 2.78
CA HIS A 167 -14.92 12.50 3.96
C HIS A 167 -16.31 12.65 4.60
N THR A 168 -17.38 12.63 3.79
CA THR A 168 -18.75 12.78 4.29
C THR A 168 -19.19 11.55 5.10
N THR A 169 -18.89 10.34 4.63
CA THR A 169 -19.23 9.08 5.34
C THR A 169 -18.46 8.90 6.66
N THR A 170 -17.22 9.39 6.73
CA THR A 170 -16.41 9.32 7.97
C THR A 170 -16.99 10.24 9.06
N SER A 171 -17.65 11.34 8.67
CA SER A 171 -18.26 12.30 9.60
C SER A 171 -19.58 11.78 10.18
N GLU A 172 -20.33 10.96 9.45
CA GLU A 172 -21.55 10.30 9.95
C GLU A 172 -21.27 9.10 10.87
N THR A 173 -20.16 8.38 10.66
CA THR A 173 -19.82 7.20 11.47
C THR A 173 -19.21 7.56 12.83
N ALA A 174 -18.72 8.80 13.00
CA ALA A 174 -18.14 9.28 14.27
C ALA A 174 -19.19 9.78 15.29
N LEU A 175 -20.49 9.64 15.00
CA LEU A 175 -21.60 10.09 15.85
C LEU A 175 -22.41 8.94 16.50
N HIS A 176 -21.91 7.70 16.41
CA HIS A 176 -22.49 6.53 17.09
C HIS A 176 -21.41 5.74 17.85
#